data_AF-A0A932J6P7-F1
#
_entry.id   AF-A0A932J6P7-F1
#
_cell.length_a   1.000
_cell.length_b   1.000
_cell.length_c   1.000
_cell.angle_alpha   90.00
_cell.angle_beta   90.00
_cell.angle_gamma   90.00
#
_symmetry.space_group_name_H-M   'P 1'
#
loop_
_entity.id
_entity.type
_entity.pdbx_description
1 polymer ?
#
loop_
_entity_poly.entity_id
_entity_poly.type
_entity_poly.pdbx_seq_one_letter_code
_entity_poly.pdbx_strand_id
1 'polypeptide(L)'
;PIHSLENAVLLLGQNGLRMLIAKVAFRPIINLQNGRYTKRVAPQVWSQAELCADACNLLGNEYQADPFESFLAGLMQNVGMIVAFRIIDRGYEGQYLPDSDAYCVAFMQAVRLLSSRIAKAWDFPVNVVNVIEKLGQGDAPISQSALGQVLQVSDQVSKIRILVDHGQLEEDEYFARMGLSKNAIRCLGALRVRERHAA
;
A
#
# COMPACT_ATOMS: atom_id res chain seq x y z
N PRO A 1 24.35 12.47 8.80
CA PRO A 1 24.11 12.90 7.40
C PRO A 1 24.83 11.98 6.41
N ILE A 2 24.18 11.61 5.30
CA ILE A 2 24.78 10.73 4.26
C ILE A 2 25.39 11.65 3.20
N HIS A 3 26.71 11.63 3.03
CA HIS A 3 27.45 12.60 2.22
C HIS A 3 27.82 12.10 0.81
N SER A 4 27.45 10.88 0.41
CA SER A 4 27.63 10.39 -0.97
C SER A 4 26.67 9.24 -1.32
N LEU A 5 26.43 9.04 -2.63
CA LEU A 5 25.59 7.97 -3.16
C LEU A 5 26.20 6.58 -2.88
N GLU A 6 27.53 6.44 -2.92
CA GLU A 6 28.18 5.17 -2.55
C GLU A 6 27.92 4.81 -1.08
N ASN A 7 27.94 5.80 -0.17
CA ASN A 7 27.62 5.58 1.24
C ASN A 7 26.13 5.24 1.45
N ALA A 8 25.23 5.80 0.64
CA ALA A 8 23.81 5.42 0.67
C ALA A 8 23.61 3.97 0.19
N VAL A 9 24.33 3.53 -0.84
CA VAL A 9 24.28 2.14 -1.34
C VAL A 9 24.83 1.15 -0.31
N LEU A 10 25.92 1.49 0.38
CA LEU A 10 26.50 0.66 1.45
C LEU A 10 25.57 0.50 2.66
N LEU A 11 24.82 1.54 3.02
CA LEU A 11 23.89 1.54 4.16
C LEU A 11 22.53 0.90 3.85
N LEU A 12 22.02 1.07 2.63
CA LEU A 12 20.67 0.63 2.24
C LEU A 12 20.68 -0.69 1.45
N GLY A 13 21.84 -1.08 0.93
CA GLY A 13 21.96 -2.11 -0.10
C GLY A 13 21.33 -1.66 -1.44
N GLN A 14 21.51 -2.48 -2.47
CA GLN A 14 20.97 -2.21 -3.82
C GLN A 14 19.43 -2.12 -3.81
N ASN A 15 18.77 -3.00 -3.04
CA ASN A 15 17.31 -3.00 -2.93
C ASN A 15 16.80 -1.78 -2.16
N GLY A 16 17.44 -1.36 -1.07
CA GLY A 16 17.01 -0.18 -0.32
C GLY A 16 17.14 1.12 -1.14
N LEU A 17 18.17 1.25 -1.99
CA LEU A 17 18.27 2.38 -2.91
C LEU A 17 17.14 2.37 -3.96
N ARG A 18 16.86 1.21 -4.57
CA ARG A 18 15.75 1.07 -5.53
C ARG A 18 14.40 1.43 -4.89
N MET A 19 14.17 1.01 -3.64
CA MET A 19 12.98 1.33 -2.88
C MET A 19 12.83 2.84 -2.64
N LEU A 20 13.91 3.53 -2.27
CA LEU A 20 13.88 4.99 -2.10
C LEU A 20 13.59 5.73 -3.41
N ILE A 21 14.25 5.34 -4.50
CA ILE A 21 14.01 5.93 -5.82
C ILE A 21 12.55 5.74 -6.22
N ALA A 22 11.98 4.55 -6.00
CA ALA A 22 10.57 4.29 -6.24
C ALA A 22 9.65 5.25 -5.44
N LYS A 23 9.85 5.38 -4.11
CA LYS A 23 9.03 6.31 -3.29
C LYS A 23 9.08 7.75 -3.83
N VAL A 24 10.27 8.23 -4.18
CA VAL A 24 10.46 9.62 -4.67
C VAL A 24 9.86 9.82 -6.06
N ALA A 25 10.05 8.87 -6.98
CA ALA A 25 9.55 8.95 -8.35
C ALA A 25 8.02 8.98 -8.42
N PHE A 26 7.33 8.35 -7.46
CA PHE A 26 5.89 8.21 -7.46
C PHE A 26 5.15 9.26 -6.60
N ARG A 27 5.87 10.02 -5.74
CA ARG A 27 5.30 11.11 -4.95
C ARG A 27 4.52 12.18 -5.76
N PRO A 28 4.89 12.54 -7.02
CA PRO A 28 4.13 13.50 -7.83
C PRO A 28 2.69 13.09 -8.16
N ILE A 29 2.32 11.80 -8.02
CA ILE A 29 0.92 11.33 -8.17
C ILE A 29 -0.02 12.07 -7.20
N ILE A 30 0.52 12.50 -6.05
CA ILE A 30 -0.17 13.23 -4.99
C ILE A 30 -0.38 14.71 -5.35
N ASN A 31 0.35 15.30 -6.31
CA ASN A 31 0.39 16.76 -6.47
C ASN A 31 -0.61 17.35 -7.49
N LEU A 32 -1.39 16.52 -8.19
CA LEU A 32 -2.44 16.97 -9.10
C LEU A 32 -3.83 16.70 -8.49
N GLN A 33 -4.18 17.44 -7.43
CA GLN A 33 -5.44 17.24 -6.70
C GLN A 33 -6.47 18.33 -6.98
N ASN A 34 -7.35 18.05 -7.94
CA ASN A 34 -8.57 18.81 -8.15
C ASN A 34 -9.75 17.88 -7.87
N GLY A 35 -10.78 18.38 -7.18
CA GLY A 35 -11.96 17.60 -6.79
C GLY A 35 -12.15 17.45 -5.28
N ARG A 36 -13.39 17.18 -4.85
CA ARG A 36 -13.82 17.11 -3.45
C ARG A 36 -13.31 15.84 -2.78
N TYR A 37 -13.41 14.71 -3.45
CA TYR A 37 -13.05 13.41 -2.90
C TYR A 37 -11.55 13.16 -2.98
N THR A 38 -10.93 13.45 -4.13
CA THR A 38 -9.51 13.16 -4.36
C THR A 38 -8.59 13.93 -3.40
N LYS A 39 -8.92 15.19 -3.07
CA LYS A 39 -8.16 16.01 -2.09
C LYS A 39 -8.12 15.39 -0.69
N ARG A 40 -9.16 14.65 -0.29
CA ARG A 40 -9.21 13.98 1.02
C ARG A 40 -8.54 12.61 0.99
N VAL A 41 -8.79 11.84 -0.07
CA VAL A 41 -8.38 10.44 -0.14
C VAL A 41 -6.90 10.29 -0.48
N ALA A 42 -6.35 11.11 -1.39
CA ALA A 42 -5.01 10.87 -1.92
C ALA A 42 -3.89 10.89 -0.86
N PRO A 43 -3.86 11.81 0.13
CA PRO A 43 -2.87 11.77 1.21
C PRO A 43 -2.96 10.49 2.06
N GLN A 44 -4.17 10.02 2.32
CA GLN A 44 -4.41 8.80 3.11
C GLN A 44 -3.98 7.55 2.36
N VAL A 45 -4.34 7.45 1.07
CA VAL A 45 -3.93 6.34 0.19
C VAL A 45 -2.40 6.27 0.10
N TRP A 46 -1.73 7.42 -0.05
CA TRP A 46 -0.27 7.43 -0.11
C TRP A 46 0.36 7.01 1.22
N SER A 47 -0.13 7.54 2.34
CA SER A 47 0.35 7.15 3.66
C SER A 47 0.18 5.64 3.90
N GLN A 48 -0.92 5.06 3.44
CA GLN A 48 -1.14 3.61 3.53
C GLN A 48 -0.21 2.83 2.61
N ALA A 49 0.00 3.30 1.38
CA ALA A 49 0.90 2.65 0.43
C ALA A 49 2.34 2.61 0.96
N GLU A 50 2.82 3.68 1.59
CA GLU A 50 4.14 3.72 2.22
C GLU A 50 4.26 2.72 3.37
N LEU A 51 3.28 2.72 4.28
CA LEU A 51 3.25 1.76 5.40
C LEU A 51 3.14 0.31 4.90
N CYS A 52 2.37 0.06 3.85
CA CYS A 52 2.23 -1.28 3.29
C CYS A 52 3.52 -1.73 2.61
N ALA A 53 4.20 -0.87 1.87
CA ALA A 53 5.48 -1.19 1.24
C ALA A 53 6.54 -1.52 2.30
N ASP A 54 6.56 -0.76 3.40
CA ASP A 54 7.46 -1.00 4.53
C ASP A 54 7.10 -2.32 5.26
N ALA A 55 5.81 -2.60 5.45
CA ALA A 55 5.33 -3.86 6.01
C ALA A 55 5.71 -5.07 5.12
N CYS A 56 5.56 -4.94 3.80
CA CYS A 56 5.98 -5.96 2.84
C CYS A 56 7.47 -6.26 2.95
N ASN A 57 8.30 -5.23 3.13
CA ASN A 57 9.73 -5.39 3.30
C ASN A 57 10.09 -6.05 4.65
N LEU A 58 9.38 -5.72 5.73
CA LEU A 58 9.59 -6.31 7.05
C LEU A 58 9.14 -7.79 7.12
N LEU A 59 8.06 -8.14 6.44
CA LEU A 59 7.46 -9.48 6.46
C LEU A 59 7.98 -10.38 5.33
N GLY A 60 8.57 -9.83 4.27
CA GLY A 60 8.94 -10.59 3.05
C GLY A 60 9.82 -11.82 3.29
N ASN A 61 10.75 -11.75 4.24
CA ASN A 61 11.63 -12.87 4.57
C ASN A 61 10.87 -14.10 5.12
N GLU A 62 9.80 -13.88 5.88
CA GLU A 62 8.98 -14.97 6.44
C GLU A 62 8.25 -15.74 5.33
N TYR A 63 7.76 -15.01 4.33
CA TYR A 63 7.01 -15.58 3.22
C TYR A 63 7.88 -16.02 2.05
N GLN A 64 9.21 -15.86 2.14
CA GLN A 64 10.16 -16.13 1.05
C GLN A 64 9.82 -15.39 -0.25
N ALA A 65 9.24 -14.18 -0.13
CA ALA A 65 8.90 -13.35 -1.27
C ALA A 65 10.09 -12.46 -1.67
N ASP A 66 10.23 -12.14 -2.96
CA ASP A 66 11.26 -11.18 -3.39
C ASP A 66 11.04 -9.82 -2.70
N PRO A 67 12.04 -9.27 -1.99
CA PRO A 67 11.86 -8.05 -1.21
C PRO A 67 11.48 -6.83 -2.05
N PHE A 68 12.03 -6.72 -3.27
CA PHE A 68 11.79 -5.57 -4.13
C PHE A 68 10.42 -5.65 -4.80
N GLU A 69 10.02 -6.82 -5.30
CA GLU A 69 8.67 -7.04 -5.82
C GLU A 69 7.60 -6.86 -4.74
N SER A 70 7.83 -7.36 -3.52
CA SER A 70 6.92 -7.20 -2.38
C SER A 70 6.72 -5.74 -2.01
N PHE A 71 7.82 -4.98 -1.97
CA PHE A 71 7.79 -3.54 -1.73
C PHE A 71 7.02 -2.78 -2.82
N LEU A 72 7.31 -3.04 -4.10
CA LEU A 72 6.62 -2.40 -5.21
C LEU A 72 5.12 -2.74 -5.23
N ALA A 73 4.78 -3.99 -4.92
CA ALA A 73 3.39 -4.41 -4.82
C ALA A 73 2.67 -3.67 -3.69
N GLY A 74 3.27 -3.58 -2.49
CA GLY A 74 2.73 -2.83 -1.37
C GLY A 74 2.49 -1.34 -1.69
N LEU A 75 3.40 -0.73 -2.45
CA LEU A 75 3.30 0.66 -2.87
C LEU A 75 2.21 0.89 -3.93
N MET A 76 2.03 -0.05 -4.85
CA MET A 76 1.15 0.15 -6.02
C MET A 76 -0.26 -0.38 -5.87
N GLN A 77 -0.49 -1.32 -4.97
CA GLN A 77 -1.73 -2.10 -4.92
C GLN A 77 -3.03 -1.26 -4.80
N ASN A 78 -2.95 -0.04 -4.25
CA ASN A 78 -4.08 0.87 -4.04
C ASN A 78 -3.97 2.19 -4.82
N VAL A 79 -2.99 2.35 -5.71
CA VAL A 79 -2.80 3.60 -6.48
C VAL A 79 -3.99 3.93 -7.37
N GLY A 80 -4.69 2.91 -7.87
CA GLY A 80 -5.91 3.02 -8.67
C GLY A 80 -7.04 3.76 -7.95
N MET A 81 -7.00 3.84 -6.61
CA MET A 81 -7.98 4.55 -5.81
C MET A 81 -7.96 6.06 -6.11
N ILE A 82 -6.77 6.65 -6.29
CA ILE A 82 -6.63 8.07 -6.64
C ILE A 82 -7.29 8.34 -8.00
N VAL A 83 -7.10 7.44 -8.96
CA VAL A 83 -7.71 7.56 -10.29
C VAL A 83 -9.23 7.38 -10.22
N ALA A 84 -9.71 6.39 -9.46
CA ALA A 84 -11.14 6.17 -9.26
C ALA A 84 -11.83 7.40 -8.67
N PHE A 85 -11.26 8.02 -7.65
CA PHE A 85 -11.81 9.25 -7.06
C PHE A 85 -11.75 10.44 -8.00
N ARG A 86 -10.74 10.55 -8.87
CA ARG A 86 -10.71 11.59 -9.92
C ARG A 86 -11.82 11.41 -10.95
N ILE A 87 -12.17 10.16 -11.28
CA ILE A 87 -13.29 9.87 -12.18
C ILE A 87 -14.62 10.25 -11.49
N ILE A 88 -14.78 9.88 -10.22
CA ILE A 88 -15.95 10.26 -9.40
C ILE A 88 -16.08 11.78 -9.33
N ASP A 89 -15.01 12.50 -9.02
CA ASP A 89 -15.00 13.97 -8.92
C ASP A 89 -15.42 14.68 -10.22
N ARG A 90 -15.35 14.02 -11.38
CA ARG A 90 -15.75 14.58 -12.68
C ARG A 90 -17.21 14.33 -13.06
N GLY A 91 -17.84 13.29 -12.51
CA GLY A 91 -19.14 12.80 -13.01
C GLY A 91 -20.17 12.49 -11.93
N TYR A 92 -19.80 12.52 -10.65
CA TYR A 92 -20.70 12.23 -9.55
C TYR A 92 -21.15 13.51 -8.85
N GLU A 93 -22.42 13.86 -9.02
CA GLU A 93 -23.04 15.06 -8.40
C GLU A 93 -23.64 14.78 -7.02
N GLY A 94 -23.67 13.51 -6.59
CA GLY A 94 -24.23 13.13 -5.30
C GLY A 94 -23.41 13.64 -4.11
N GLN A 95 -24.11 13.96 -3.02
CA GLN A 95 -23.49 14.52 -1.82
C GLN A 95 -22.62 13.50 -1.07
N TYR A 96 -22.96 12.21 -1.15
CA TYR A 96 -22.31 11.10 -0.45
C TYR A 96 -22.17 9.92 -1.38
N LEU A 97 -21.04 9.20 -1.32
CA LEU A 97 -20.89 7.95 -2.05
C LEU A 97 -21.74 6.84 -1.43
N PRO A 98 -22.21 5.86 -2.22
CA PRO A 98 -22.83 4.65 -1.67
C PRO A 98 -21.89 3.96 -0.69
N ASP A 99 -22.44 3.44 0.40
CA ASP A 99 -21.70 2.81 1.51
C ASP A 99 -22.05 1.33 1.71
N SER A 100 -22.88 0.75 0.84
CA SER A 100 -23.25 -0.66 0.92
C SER A 100 -22.05 -1.58 0.72
N ASP A 101 -22.03 -2.72 1.41
CA ASP A 101 -20.95 -3.71 1.31
C ASP A 101 -20.70 -4.14 -0.14
N ALA A 102 -21.76 -4.36 -0.91
CA ALA A 102 -21.68 -4.72 -2.32
C ALA A 102 -20.97 -3.65 -3.16
N TYR A 103 -21.25 -2.36 -2.91
CA TYR A 103 -20.56 -1.26 -3.57
C TYR A 103 -19.08 -1.22 -3.15
N CYS A 104 -18.79 -1.32 -1.86
CA CYS A 104 -17.42 -1.30 -1.34
C CYS A 104 -16.56 -2.42 -1.93
N VAL A 105 -17.11 -3.65 -2.01
CA VAL A 105 -16.45 -4.79 -2.66
C VAL A 105 -16.19 -4.50 -4.13
N ALA A 106 -17.22 -4.12 -4.90
CA ALA A 106 -17.08 -3.86 -6.33
C ALA A 106 -16.10 -2.70 -6.62
N PHE A 107 -16.14 -1.65 -5.79
CA PHE A 107 -15.22 -0.51 -5.88
C PHE A 107 -13.78 -0.94 -5.63
N MET A 108 -13.52 -1.74 -4.60
CA MET A 108 -12.17 -2.24 -4.32
C MET A 108 -11.63 -3.15 -5.43
N GLN A 109 -12.48 -3.99 -6.04
CA GLN A 109 -12.10 -4.79 -7.21
C GLN A 109 -11.72 -3.90 -8.40
N ALA A 110 -12.50 -2.85 -8.68
CA ALA A 110 -12.20 -1.88 -9.71
C ALA A 110 -10.91 -1.10 -9.43
N VAL A 111 -10.66 -0.71 -8.17
CA VAL A 111 -9.40 -0.10 -7.73
C VAL A 111 -8.21 -1.01 -8.02
N ARG A 112 -8.29 -2.29 -7.67
CA ARG A 112 -7.21 -3.27 -7.93
C ARG A 112 -6.91 -3.42 -9.41
N LEU A 113 -7.95 -3.49 -10.25
CA LEU A 113 -7.80 -3.54 -11.70
C LEU A 113 -7.16 -2.26 -12.27
N LEU A 114 -7.55 -1.08 -11.77
CA LEU A 114 -6.90 0.17 -12.16
C LEU A 114 -5.44 0.21 -11.72
N SER A 115 -5.14 -0.21 -10.50
CA SER A 115 -3.78 -0.29 -9.97
C SER A 115 -2.88 -1.19 -10.83
N SER A 116 -3.35 -2.38 -11.21
CA SER A 116 -2.56 -3.30 -12.05
C SER A 116 -2.32 -2.73 -13.45
N ARG A 117 -3.32 -2.06 -14.05
CA ARG A 117 -3.18 -1.40 -15.35
C ARG A 117 -2.18 -0.25 -15.30
N ILE A 118 -2.18 0.55 -14.23
CA ILE A 118 -1.19 1.61 -14.03
C ILE A 118 0.20 1.01 -13.88
N ALA A 119 0.36 -0.01 -13.03
CA ALA A 119 1.64 -0.68 -12.84
C ALA A 119 2.18 -1.27 -14.16
N LYS A 120 1.31 -1.89 -14.97
CA LYS A 120 1.66 -2.40 -16.29
C LYS A 120 2.08 -1.30 -17.26
N ALA A 121 1.35 -0.18 -17.29
CA ALA A 121 1.66 0.95 -18.16
C ALA A 121 2.98 1.65 -17.78
N TRP A 122 3.48 1.41 -16.56
CA TRP A 122 4.75 1.92 -16.05
C TRP A 122 5.84 0.84 -16.03
N ASP A 123 5.64 -0.26 -16.75
CA ASP A 123 6.62 -1.34 -16.92
C ASP A 123 7.11 -1.96 -15.59
N PHE A 124 6.22 -2.08 -14.60
CA PHE A 124 6.53 -2.81 -13.37
C PHE A 124 6.75 -4.31 -13.64
N PRO A 125 7.48 -5.01 -12.76
CA PRO A 125 7.67 -6.46 -12.88
C PRO A 125 6.34 -7.19 -13.04
N VAL A 126 6.32 -8.18 -13.94
CA VAL A 126 5.10 -8.92 -14.29
C VAL A 126 4.43 -9.58 -13.08
N ASN A 127 5.23 -10.04 -12.11
CA ASN A 127 4.73 -10.63 -10.87
C ASN A 127 3.96 -9.61 -10.02
N VAL A 128 4.45 -8.36 -9.96
CA VAL A 128 3.79 -7.25 -9.24
C VAL A 128 2.47 -6.88 -9.92
N VAL A 129 2.45 -6.79 -11.26
CA VAL A 129 1.22 -6.53 -12.01
C VAL A 129 0.19 -7.64 -11.76
N ASN A 130 0.63 -8.89 -11.89
CA ASN A 130 -0.23 -10.07 -11.76
C ASN A 130 -0.80 -10.23 -10.36
N VAL A 131 0.02 -10.03 -9.30
CA VAL A 131 -0.46 -10.19 -7.92
C VAL A 131 -1.54 -9.17 -7.59
N ILE A 132 -1.36 -7.91 -8.01
CA ILE A 132 -2.33 -6.83 -7.76
C ILE A 132 -3.66 -7.13 -8.46
N GLU A 133 -3.61 -7.55 -9.73
CA GLU A 133 -4.80 -7.87 -10.52
C GLU A 133 -5.55 -9.07 -9.95
N LYS A 134 -4.85 -10.18 -9.75
CA LYS A 134 -5.48 -11.46 -9.41
C LYS A 134 -5.97 -11.53 -7.96
N LEU A 135 -5.30 -10.85 -7.02
CA LEU A 135 -5.86 -10.66 -5.67
C LEU A 135 -7.17 -9.85 -5.72
N GLY A 136 -7.28 -8.87 -6.61
CA GLY A 136 -8.52 -8.13 -6.83
C GLY A 136 -9.66 -8.99 -7.38
N GLN A 137 -9.34 -10.11 -8.03
CA GLN A 137 -10.32 -11.05 -8.58
C GLN A 137 -10.66 -12.22 -7.62
N GLY A 138 -10.00 -12.28 -6.45
CA GLY A 138 -10.17 -13.40 -5.52
C GLY A 138 -9.51 -14.70 -5.98
N ASP A 139 -8.45 -14.63 -6.79
CA ASP A 139 -7.72 -15.80 -7.27
C ASP A 139 -7.02 -16.52 -6.11
N ALA A 140 -7.51 -17.71 -5.77
CA ALA A 140 -7.02 -18.49 -4.64
C ALA A 140 -5.52 -18.89 -4.78
N PRO A 141 -5.05 -19.41 -5.93
CA PRO A 141 -3.62 -19.69 -6.11
C PRO A 141 -2.70 -18.50 -5.85
N ILE A 142 -3.04 -17.31 -6.35
CA ILE A 142 -2.23 -16.11 -6.12
C ILE A 142 -2.28 -15.69 -4.65
N SER A 143 -3.43 -15.77 -4.00
CA SER A 143 -3.53 -15.49 -2.55
C SER A 143 -2.64 -16.40 -1.70
N GLN A 144 -2.36 -17.62 -2.18
CA GLN A 144 -1.50 -18.59 -1.53
C GLN A 144 -0.03 -18.50 -1.97
N SER A 145 0.30 -17.67 -2.97
CA SER A 145 1.70 -17.43 -3.34
C SER A 145 2.43 -16.60 -2.27
N ALA A 146 3.76 -16.73 -2.20
CA ALA A 146 4.61 -15.94 -1.29
C ALA A 146 4.31 -14.43 -1.36
N LEU A 147 4.29 -13.88 -2.58
CA LEU A 147 4.03 -12.47 -2.83
C LEU A 147 2.58 -12.06 -2.50
N GLY A 148 1.60 -12.94 -2.75
CA GLY A 148 0.21 -12.69 -2.41
C GLY A 148 -0.04 -12.64 -0.90
N GLN A 149 0.49 -13.62 -0.17
CA GLN A 149 0.35 -13.71 1.28
C GLN A 149 0.99 -12.52 1.98
N VAL A 150 2.23 -12.18 1.64
CA VAL A 150 2.91 -11.03 2.26
C VAL A 150 2.17 -9.73 1.98
N LEU A 151 1.64 -9.55 0.76
CA LEU A 151 0.90 -8.35 0.38
C LEU A 151 -0.42 -8.23 1.14
N GLN A 152 -1.17 -9.33 1.30
CA GLN A 152 -2.43 -9.35 2.04
C GLN A 152 -2.23 -8.99 3.52
N VAL A 153 -1.26 -9.63 4.18
CA VAL A 153 -0.96 -9.36 5.60
C VAL A 153 -0.43 -7.94 5.77
N SER A 154 0.43 -7.47 4.86
CA SER A 154 0.97 -6.10 4.89
C SER A 154 -0.10 -5.03 4.66
N ASP A 155 -1.06 -5.28 3.77
CA ASP A 155 -2.20 -4.39 3.52
C ASP A 155 -3.10 -4.28 4.76
N GLN A 156 -3.34 -5.39 5.45
CA GLN A 156 -4.08 -5.39 6.72
C GLN A 156 -3.33 -4.63 7.81
N VAL A 157 -2.06 -4.98 8.06
CA VAL A 157 -1.23 -4.36 9.11
C VAL A 157 -1.09 -2.85 8.90
N SER A 158 -0.86 -2.39 7.67
CA SER A 158 -0.76 -0.96 7.36
C SER A 158 -2.06 -0.19 7.60
N LYS A 159 -3.22 -0.77 7.28
CA LYS A 159 -4.54 -0.16 7.57
C LYS A 159 -4.81 -0.09 9.06
N ILE A 160 -4.49 -1.15 9.80
CA ILE A 160 -4.61 -1.18 11.27
C ILE A 160 -3.73 -0.09 11.87
N ARG A 161 -2.49 0.06 11.38
CA ARG A 161 -1.57 1.11 11.86
C ARG A 161 -2.20 2.48 11.72
N ILE A 162 -2.72 2.81 10.53
CA ILE A 162 -3.43 4.08 10.30
C ILE A 162 -4.60 4.27 11.27
N LEU A 163 -5.43 3.25 11.48
CA LEU A 163 -6.56 3.36 12.40
C LEU A 163 -6.11 3.60 13.85
N VAL A 164 -5.04 2.93 14.28
CA VAL A 164 -4.42 3.13 15.60
C VAL A 164 -3.83 4.54 15.72
N ASP A 165 -3.08 5.03 14.73
CA ASP A 165 -2.51 6.39 14.73
C ASP A 165 -3.60 7.47 14.82
N HIS A 166 -4.77 7.21 14.24
CA HIS A 166 -5.94 8.10 14.31
C HIS A 166 -6.86 7.85 15.52
N GLY A 167 -6.46 6.99 16.46
CA GLY A 167 -7.23 6.68 17.68
C GLY A 167 -8.58 6.01 17.40
N GLN A 168 -8.74 5.37 16.23
CA GLN A 168 -9.97 4.66 15.84
C GLN A 168 -9.98 3.21 16.32
N LEU A 169 -8.83 2.68 16.72
CA LEU A 169 -8.66 1.35 17.31
C LEU A 169 -7.66 1.41 18.47
N GLU A 170 -7.97 0.73 19.57
CA GLU A 170 -6.99 0.46 20.62
C GLU A 170 -6.12 -0.75 20.23
N GLU A 171 -4.80 -0.66 20.43
CA GLU A 171 -3.84 -1.70 20.00
C GLU A 171 -4.21 -3.07 20.61
N ASP A 172 -4.50 -3.13 21.91
CA ASP A 172 -4.64 -4.38 22.67
C ASP A 172 -5.94 -5.18 22.38
N GLU A 173 -7.08 -4.50 22.19
CA GLU A 173 -8.37 -5.17 21.95
C GLU A 173 -8.42 -5.81 20.55
N TYR A 174 -7.73 -5.20 19.58
CA TYR A 174 -7.79 -5.62 18.18
C TYR A 174 -6.90 -6.83 17.88
N PHE A 175 -5.70 -6.90 18.48
CA PHE A 175 -4.80 -8.05 18.31
C PHE A 175 -5.43 -9.38 18.74
N ALA A 176 -6.22 -9.36 19.81
CA ALA A 176 -6.91 -10.53 20.33
C ALA A 176 -8.05 -11.02 19.41
N ARG A 177 -8.72 -10.10 18.69
CA ARG A 177 -9.90 -10.43 17.86
C ARG A 177 -9.55 -10.89 16.44
N MET A 178 -8.44 -10.41 15.87
CA MET A 178 -8.11 -10.65 14.46
C MET A 178 -7.21 -11.87 14.21
N GLY A 179 -6.68 -12.51 15.25
CA GLY A 179 -5.81 -13.67 15.09
C GLY A 179 -4.53 -13.38 14.30
N LEU A 180 -3.99 -12.15 14.40
CA LEU A 180 -2.75 -11.78 13.73
C LEU A 180 -1.58 -12.66 14.19
N SER A 181 -0.70 -13.03 13.26
CA SER A 181 0.52 -13.76 13.62
C SER A 181 1.42 -12.91 14.52
N LYS A 182 2.28 -13.57 15.30
CA LYS A 182 3.28 -12.87 16.15
C LYS A 182 4.15 -11.91 15.34
N ASN A 183 4.45 -12.25 14.09
CA ASN A 183 5.26 -11.42 13.20
C ASN A 183 4.48 -10.21 12.67
N ALA A 184 3.18 -10.37 12.36
CA ALA A 184 2.32 -9.25 12.01
C ALA A 184 2.18 -8.25 13.17
N ILE A 185 2.08 -8.71 14.42
CA ILE A 185 2.07 -7.85 15.61
C ILE A 185 3.40 -7.09 15.76
N ARG A 186 4.54 -7.79 15.60
CA ARG A 186 5.87 -7.16 15.62
C ARG A 186 6.02 -6.11 14.51
N CYS A 187 5.53 -6.43 13.31
CA CYS A 187 5.52 -5.52 12.17
C CYS A 187 4.70 -4.26 12.50
N LEU A 188 3.49 -4.42 13.06
CA LEU A 188 2.67 -3.27 13.46
C LEU A 188 3.40 -2.35 14.46
N GLY A 189 4.10 -2.93 15.43
CA GLY A 189 4.93 -2.18 16.37
C GLY A 189 6.11 -1.46 15.69
N ALA A 190 6.74 -2.10 14.70
CA ALA A 190 7.87 -1.52 13.95
C ALA A 190 7.44 -0.41 12.98
N LEU A 191 6.19 -0.40 12.52
CA LEU A 191 5.62 0.68 11.69
C LEU A 191 5.30 1.95 12.48
N ARG A 192 5.35 1.91 13.82
CA ARG A 192 5.08 3.06 14.69
C ARG A 192 6.13 4.16 14.40
N VAL A 193 5.65 5.19 13.71
CA VAL A 193 6.33 6.38 13.18
C VAL A 193 7.79 6.59 13.65
N ARG A 194 8.75 6.41 12.73
CA ARG A 194 9.92 7.29 12.64
C ARG A 194 9.37 8.70 12.37
N GLU A 195 9.51 9.61 13.32
CA GLU A 195 9.07 11.00 13.19
C GLU A 195 9.43 11.55 11.80
N ARG A 196 8.42 12.02 11.07
CA ARG A 196 8.63 12.84 9.89
C ARG A 196 9.42 14.06 10.34
N HIS A 197 10.68 14.14 9.95
CA HIS A 197 11.35 15.43 9.80
C HIS A 197 10.57 16.23 8.76
N ALA A 198 9.53 16.92 9.24
CA ALA A 198 8.91 18.04 8.57
C ALA A 198 9.58 19.30 9.13
N ALA A 199 10.59 19.76 8.40
CA ALA A 199 10.95 21.17 8.29
C ALA A 199 11.09 21.45 6.79
#